data_AF-A0A6G3WP18-F1
#
_entry.id   AF-A0A6G3WP18-F1
#
_cell.length_a   1.000
_cell.length_b   1.000
_cell.length_c   1.000
_cell.angle_alpha   90.00
_cell.angle_beta   90.00
_cell.angle_gamma   90.00
#
_symmetry.space_group_name_H-M   'P 1'
#
loop_
_entity.id
_entity.type
_entity.pdbx_description
1 polymer ?
#
loop_
_entity_poly.entity_id
_entity_poly.type
_entity_poly.pdbx_seq_one_letter_code
_entity_poly.pdbx_strand_id
1 'polypeptide(L)'
;IVGVDEAVTSLPAREVVDLGGATVLPGFIDSHVHLAWAGLKAGTPSVAPCERVEDILAVVDAAARRPAPSGAWVEVAGYDQRALGRHLTAAELDRVSHGRKVFLMH
;
A
#
# COMPACT_ATOMS: atom_id res chain seq x y z
N ILE A 1 -23.13 -25.11 -5.23
CA ILE A 1 -23.20 -26.29 -6.12
C ILE A 1 -22.80 -25.81 -7.49
N VAL A 2 -21.78 -26.41 -8.10
CA VAL A 2 -21.38 -26.11 -9.48
C VAL A 2 -21.87 -27.27 -10.34
N GLY A 3 -22.50 -26.95 -11.46
CA GLY A 3 -22.76 -27.94 -12.51
C GLY A 3 -22.13 -27.46 -13.80
N VAL A 4 -21.77 -28.43 -14.64
CA VAL A 4 -20.94 -28.23 -15.82
C VAL A 4 -21.69 -28.71 -17.05
N ASP A 5 -21.47 -28.00 -18.15
CA ASP A 5 -21.90 -28.39 -19.49
C ASP A 5 -23.42 -28.66 -19.60
N GLU A 6 -23.80 -29.64 -20.42
CA GLU A 6 -25.20 -29.96 -20.72
C GLU A 6 -25.97 -30.48 -19.51
N ALA A 7 -25.29 -30.90 -18.44
CA ALA A 7 -25.94 -31.42 -17.24
C ALA A 7 -26.80 -30.37 -16.52
N VAL A 8 -26.58 -29.08 -16.81
CA VAL A 8 -27.30 -27.96 -16.18
C VAL A 8 -28.09 -27.08 -17.14
N THR A 9 -28.03 -27.33 -18.45
CA THR A 9 -28.67 -26.45 -19.45
C THR A 9 -30.21 -26.45 -19.37
N SER A 10 -30.81 -27.50 -18.84
CA SER A 10 -32.26 -27.62 -18.63
C SER A 10 -32.75 -27.02 -17.30
N LEU A 11 -31.83 -26.59 -16.43
CA LEU A 11 -32.18 -26.01 -15.14
C LEU A 11 -32.60 -24.53 -15.32
N PRO A 12 -33.63 -24.07 -14.61
CA PRO A 12 -34.03 -22.66 -14.67
C PRO A 12 -32.97 -21.77 -14.03
N ALA A 13 -32.64 -20.65 -14.68
CA ALA A 13 -31.77 -19.61 -14.15
C ALA A 13 -32.52 -18.27 -14.08
N ARG A 14 -32.25 -17.49 -13.01
CA ARG A 14 -32.76 -16.12 -12.89
C ARG A 14 -32.03 -15.16 -13.83
N GLU A 15 -30.76 -15.43 -14.07
CA GLU A 15 -29.86 -14.62 -14.88
C GLU A 15 -28.96 -15.56 -15.69
N VAL A 16 -28.76 -15.22 -16.96
CA VAL A 16 -27.86 -15.93 -17.88
C VAL A 16 -26.86 -14.91 -18.39
N VAL A 17 -25.57 -15.22 -18.23
CA VAL A 17 -24.47 -14.39 -18.71
C VAL A 17 -23.70 -15.20 -19.75
N ASP A 18 -23.69 -14.73 -21.00
CA ASP A 18 -22.85 -15.29 -22.06
C ASP A 18 -21.43 -14.73 -21.93
N LEU A 19 -20.46 -15.64 -21.76
CA LEU A 19 -19.06 -15.29 -21.57
C LEU A 19 -18.26 -15.27 -22.88
N GLY A 20 -18.89 -15.55 -24.03
CA GLY A 20 -18.24 -15.46 -25.34
C GLY A 20 -17.03 -16.39 -25.50
N GLY A 21 -17.05 -17.56 -24.85
CA GLY A 21 -15.94 -18.52 -24.85
C GLY A 21 -14.83 -18.22 -23.83
N ALA A 22 -15.01 -17.24 -22.92
CA ALA A 22 -14.05 -17.00 -21.85
C ALA A 22 -14.02 -18.16 -20.83
N THR A 23 -12.86 -18.37 -20.21
CA THR A 23 -12.67 -19.38 -19.16
C THR A 23 -13.07 -18.85 -17.78
N VAL A 24 -13.85 -19.64 -17.05
CA VAL A 24 -14.17 -19.38 -15.64
C VAL A 24 -13.20 -20.18 -14.75
N LEU A 25 -12.59 -19.50 -13.79
CA LEU A 25 -11.69 -20.09 -12.80
C LEU A 25 -12.22 -19.83 -11.39
N PRO A 26 -11.87 -20.68 -10.39
CA PRO A 26 -12.07 -20.31 -9.00
C PRO A 26 -11.35 -18.99 -8.68
N GLY A 27 -11.97 -18.15 -7.85
CA GLY A 27 -11.31 -16.95 -7.35
C GLY A 27 -10.07 -17.31 -6.54
N PHE A 28 -9.08 -16.41 -6.51
CA PHE A 28 -7.92 -16.57 -5.64
C PHE A 28 -8.35 -16.52 -4.17
N ILE A 29 -7.74 -17.39 -3.36
CA ILE A 29 -7.91 -17.40 -1.91
C ILE A 29 -6.55 -17.10 -1.29
N ASP A 30 -6.43 -15.91 -0.71
CA ASP A 30 -5.29 -15.57 0.14
C ASP A 30 -5.55 -16.11 1.55
N SER A 31 -4.89 -17.21 1.89
CA SER A 31 -5.09 -17.90 3.17
C SER A 31 -4.46 -17.18 4.36
N HIS A 32 -3.56 -16.20 4.13
CA HIS A 32 -2.95 -15.43 5.19
C HIS A 32 -2.62 -14.02 4.70
N VAL A 33 -3.50 -13.08 5.04
CA VAL A 33 -3.31 -11.66 4.71
C VAL A 33 -3.49 -10.78 5.94
N HIS A 34 -2.66 -9.75 6.04
CA HIS A 34 -2.88 -8.64 6.95
C HIS A 34 -3.60 -7.50 6.21
N LEU A 35 -4.89 -7.70 5.91
CA LEU A 35 -5.64 -6.80 5.02
C LEU A 35 -5.65 -5.34 5.50
N ALA A 36 -5.83 -5.12 6.80
CA ALA A 36 -5.77 -3.78 7.38
C ALA A 36 -4.40 -3.12 7.15
N TRP A 37 -3.30 -3.87 7.27
CA TRP A 37 -1.95 -3.35 7.06
C TRP A 37 -1.69 -3.10 5.59
N ALA A 38 -2.22 -3.93 4.69
CA ALA A 38 -2.15 -3.67 3.25
C ALA A 38 -2.86 -2.35 2.89
N GLY A 39 -4.04 -2.11 3.44
CA GLY A 39 -4.78 -0.86 3.26
C GLY A 39 -4.02 0.35 3.81
N LEU A 40 -3.47 0.26 5.03
CA LEU A 40 -2.65 1.32 5.63
C LEU A 40 -1.41 1.62 4.77
N LYS A 41 -0.66 0.58 4.39
CA LYS A 41 0.54 0.72 3.52
C LYS A 41 0.23 1.39 2.18
N ALA A 42 -0.93 1.11 1.58
CA ALA A 42 -1.32 1.74 0.32
C ALA A 42 -1.50 3.26 0.42
N GLY A 43 -1.85 3.78 1.61
CA GLY A 43 -1.98 5.22 1.87
C GLY A 43 -0.72 5.90 2.43
N THR A 44 0.24 5.13 2.93
CA THR A 44 1.47 5.66 3.54
C THR A 44 2.46 6.10 2.45
N PRO A 45 3.00 7.34 2.50
CA PRO A 45 4.10 7.76 1.63
C PRO A 45 5.28 6.79 1.73
N SER A 46 5.91 6.47 0.59
CA SER A 46 7.03 5.53 0.54
C SER A 46 8.30 6.21 0.06
N VAL A 47 9.41 5.89 0.73
CA VAL A 47 10.78 6.29 0.36
C VAL A 47 11.61 5.12 -0.16
N ALA A 48 10.99 3.95 -0.34
CA ALA A 48 11.65 2.77 -0.92
C ALA A 48 12.39 3.04 -2.25
N PRO A 49 11.92 3.90 -3.18
CA PRO A 49 12.67 4.17 -4.41
C PRO A 49 13.77 5.22 -4.26
N CYS A 50 13.96 5.82 -3.08
CA CYS A 50 14.91 6.90 -2.88
C CYS A 50 16.31 6.36 -2.56
N GLU A 51 17.31 6.83 -3.31
CA GLU A 51 18.72 6.46 -3.12
C GLU A 51 19.56 7.61 -2.55
N ARG A 52 18.95 8.77 -2.33
CA ARG A 52 19.61 9.97 -1.80
C ARG A 52 18.85 10.53 -0.61
N VAL A 53 19.61 11.13 0.29
CA VAL A 53 19.07 11.79 1.49
C VAL A 53 18.07 12.88 1.09
N GLU A 54 18.39 13.68 0.08
CA GLU A 54 17.53 14.77 -0.36
C GLU A 54 16.16 14.28 -0.85
N ASP A 55 16.11 13.14 -1.53
CA ASP A 55 14.88 12.56 -2.05
C ASP A 55 13.98 12.08 -0.90
N ILE A 56 14.57 11.45 0.12
CA ILE A 56 13.85 11.04 1.33
C ILE A 56 13.30 12.26 2.07
N LEU A 57 14.13 13.28 2.26
CA LEU A 57 13.72 14.51 2.94
C LEU A 57 12.61 15.25 2.18
N ALA A 58 12.59 15.20 0.85
CA ALA A 58 11.51 15.77 0.04
C ALA A 58 10.17 15.02 0.26
N VAL A 59 10.19 13.69 0.36
CA VAL A 59 8.99 12.91 0.69
C VAL A 59 8.49 13.22 2.10
N VAL A 60 9.40 13.33 3.08
CA VAL A 60 9.05 13.69 4.46
C VAL A 60 8.47 15.10 4.53
N ASP A 61 9.05 16.09 3.85
CA ASP A 61 8.52 17.47 3.77
C ASP A 61 7.10 17.48 3.20
N ALA A 62 6.89 16.80 2.08
CA ALA A 62 5.57 16.70 1.44
C ALA A 62 4.54 16.02 2.34
N ALA A 63 4.93 14.97 3.07
CA ALA A 63 4.06 14.28 4.03
C ALA A 63 3.74 15.16 5.26
N ALA A 64 4.73 15.88 5.78
CA ALA A 64 4.59 16.75 6.95
C ALA A 64 3.65 17.95 6.70
N ARG A 65 3.58 18.43 5.46
CA ARG A 65 2.68 19.52 5.04
C ARG A 65 1.22 19.11 4.87
N ARG A 66 0.91 17.81 4.82
CA ARG A 66 -0.49 17.34 4.67
C ARG A 66 -1.31 17.72 5.91
N PRO A 67 -2.57 18.13 5.75
CA PRO A 67 -3.47 18.38 6.87
C PRO A 67 -3.57 17.15 7.78
N ALA A 68 -3.39 17.35 9.07
CA ALA A 68 -3.48 16.29 10.07
C ALA A 68 -3.93 16.87 11.42
N PRO A 69 -4.52 16.03 12.31
CA PRO A 69 -4.81 16.44 13.68
C PRO A 69 -3.56 16.92 14.41
N SER A 70 -3.75 17.83 15.37
CA SER A 70 -2.65 18.29 16.22
C SER A 70 -1.97 17.11 16.93
N GLY A 71 -0.64 17.07 16.89
CA GLY A 71 0.17 15.99 17.48
C GLY A 71 0.26 14.72 16.64
N ALA A 72 -0.38 14.65 15.46
CA ALA A 72 -0.27 13.50 14.56
C ALA A 72 1.15 13.37 14.00
N TRP A 73 1.66 12.14 13.99
CA TRP A 73 2.99 11.81 13.47
C TRP A 73 3.00 11.88 11.93
N VAL A 74 4.19 12.07 11.38
CA VAL A 74 4.49 11.90 9.96
C VAL A 74 5.02 10.49 9.80
N GLU A 75 4.19 9.61 9.27
CA GLU A 75 4.54 8.21 9.01
C GLU A 75 4.93 8.03 7.55
N VAL A 76 6.10 7.44 7.32
CA VAL A 76 6.64 7.15 5.99
C VAL A 76 7.20 5.74 6.01
N ALA A 77 7.00 4.98 4.92
CA ALA A 77 7.40 3.58 4.81
C ALA A 77 8.57 3.38 3.84
N GLY A 78 9.20 2.20 3.89
CA GLY A 78 10.22 1.78 2.95
C GLY A 78 11.60 2.39 3.21
N TYR A 79 11.88 2.82 4.44
CA TYR A 79 13.20 3.36 4.78
C TYR A 79 14.24 2.26 4.79
N ASP A 80 15.29 2.40 3.97
CA ASP A 80 16.43 1.51 3.95
C ASP A 80 17.73 2.32 3.85
N GLN A 81 18.54 2.30 4.91
CA GLN A 81 19.80 3.01 4.97
C GLN A 81 20.86 2.48 3.99
N ARG A 82 20.70 1.24 3.48
CA ARG A 82 21.71 0.60 2.62
C ARG A 82 21.95 1.40 1.35
N ALA A 83 20.89 1.95 0.77
CA ALA A 83 20.98 2.81 -0.42
C ALA A 83 21.75 4.11 -0.15
N LEU A 84 21.73 4.60 1.09
CA LEU A 84 22.37 5.85 1.50
C LEU A 84 23.81 5.67 2.01
N GLY A 85 24.23 4.43 2.28
CA GLY A 85 25.51 4.12 2.93
C GLY A 85 25.64 4.61 4.39
N ARG A 86 24.57 5.22 4.94
CA ARG A 86 24.48 5.69 6.32
C ARG A 86 23.03 5.87 6.75
N HIS A 87 22.80 6.00 8.05
CA HIS A 87 21.49 6.41 8.54
C HIS A 87 21.27 7.92 8.38
N LEU A 88 19.99 8.30 8.22
CA LEU A 88 19.53 9.67 8.46
C LEU A 88 19.69 10.03 9.93
N THR A 89 19.91 11.31 10.18
CA THR A 89 19.96 11.88 11.53
C THR A 89 18.64 12.55 11.89
N ALA A 90 18.33 12.64 13.19
CA ALA A 90 17.18 13.41 13.66
C ALA A 90 17.25 14.87 13.19
N ALA A 91 18.43 15.49 13.23
CA ALA A 91 18.64 16.86 12.78
C ALA A 91 18.31 17.07 11.28
N GLU A 92 18.52 16.06 10.44
CA GLU A 92 18.11 16.12 9.02
C GLU A 92 16.60 16.09 8.86
N LEU A 93 15.92 15.23 9.63
CA LEU A 93 14.46 15.13 9.62
C LEU A 93 13.79 16.37 10.21
N ASP A 94 14.38 16.97 11.25
CA ASP A 94 13.87 18.18 11.90
C ASP A 94 13.79 19.38 10.95
N ARG A 95 14.63 19.41 9.90
CA ARG A 95 14.59 20.46 8.86
C ARG A 95 13.31 20.43 8.02
N VAL A 96 12.66 19.28 7.92
CA VAL A 96 11.50 19.04 7.03
C VAL A 96 10.25 18.58 7.78
N SER A 97 10.34 18.33 9.08
CA SER A 97 9.23 17.81 9.89
C SER A 97 8.17 18.85 10.25
N HIS A 98 8.48 20.14 10.10
CA HIS A 98 7.63 21.27 10.51
C HIS A 98 7.17 21.16 11.97
N GLY A 99 8.05 20.67 12.85
CA GLY A 99 7.78 20.49 14.28
C GLY A 99 6.92 19.26 14.62
N ARG A 100 6.60 18.43 13.62
CA ARG A 100 5.87 17.16 13.83
C ARG A 100 6.85 16.03 14.13
N LYS A 101 6.40 15.04 14.90
CA LYS A 101 7.17 13.80 15.11
C LYS A 101 7.20 12.99 13.81
N VAL A 102 8.35 12.41 13.47
CA VAL A 102 8.54 11.60 12.25
C VAL A 102 8.81 10.15 12.63
N PHE A 103 8.13 9.23 11.96
CA PHE A 103 8.37 7.79 12.07
C PHE A 103 8.63 7.20 10.68
N LEU A 104 9.84 6.69 10.49
CA LEU A 104 10.26 6.00 9.27
C LEU A 104 10.23 4.49 9.51
N MET A 105 9.35 3.79 8.81
CA MET A 105 9.24 2.34 8.84
C MET A 105 10.10 1.71 7.74
N HIS A 106 10.77 0.60 8.07
CA HIS A 106 11.43 -0.27 7.09
C HIS A 106 10.38 -1.01 6.24
#